data_AF-A0A5N4DZD4-F1
#
_entry.id   AF-A0A5N4DZD4-F1
#
_cell.length_a   1.000
_cell.length_b   1.000
_cell.length_c   1.000
_cell.angle_alpha   90.00
_cell.angle_beta   90.00
_cell.angle_gamma   90.00
#
_symmetry.space_group_name_H-M   'P 1'
#
loop_
_entity.id
_entity.type
_entity.pdbx_description
1 polymer ?
#
loop_
_entity_poly.entity_id
_entity_poly.type
_entity_poly.pdbx_seq_one_letter_code
_entity_poly.pdbx_strand_id
1 'polypeptide(L)'
;MAEPTVCSFLTKVLCAHGGRMFLQDLRGHVELSEARLGQVLRQAGPDRFLLQEVERGECQACDQLHLCRRHMLGKCPNRDCWSTCTLSHDIHTPVNIQVLKNHGLFGLNEAQLRILLLQNDPCLLPEVCLLYNKGEALYGYCNLKDKCSKFHVCKSFVRGECRLQKCKRSHQLIHATALKLLQDQGLNIPSVVNFQIISTYKHMKLHKMLENKDNSASAEHSQGPEKQGVHGAGAAEASPLVSVPAGSAKKPCAGKP
;
A
#
# COMPACT_ATOMS: atom_id res chain seq x y z
N MET A 1 33.01 -34.25 -6.37
CA MET A 1 31.83 -34.03 -5.51
C MET A 1 32.25 -33.02 -4.44
N ALA A 2 31.46 -31.97 -4.22
CA ALA A 2 31.72 -31.06 -3.11
C ALA A 2 31.65 -31.82 -1.78
N GLU A 3 32.55 -31.52 -0.84
CA GLU A 3 32.66 -32.22 0.43
C GLU A 3 31.32 -32.11 1.22
N PRO A 4 30.60 -33.21 1.49
CA PRO A 4 29.23 -33.17 2.03
C PRO A 4 29.11 -32.38 3.34
N THR A 5 30.15 -32.42 4.17
CA THR A 5 30.27 -31.71 5.44
C THR A 5 30.30 -30.20 5.27
N VAL A 6 31.09 -29.71 4.31
CA VAL A 6 31.18 -28.28 3.98
C VAL A 6 29.85 -27.77 3.44
N CYS A 7 29.22 -28.51 2.53
CA CYS A 7 27.90 -28.13 2.01
C CYS A 7 26.84 -28.08 3.11
N SER A 8 26.84 -29.03 4.05
CA SER A 8 25.90 -29.00 5.20
C SER A 8 26.12 -27.78 6.09
N PHE A 9 27.38 -27.42 6.36
CA PHE A 9 27.73 -26.22 7.10
C PHE A 9 27.27 -24.94 6.38
N LEU A 10 27.58 -24.80 5.08
CA LEU A 10 27.15 -23.65 4.28
C LEU A 10 25.62 -23.53 4.25
N THR A 11 24.89 -24.64 4.16
CA THR A 11 23.42 -24.64 4.28
C THR A 11 22.97 -24.12 5.64
N LYS A 12 23.59 -24.54 6.75
CA LYS A 12 23.25 -24.03 8.09
C LYS A 12 23.47 -22.53 8.20
N VAL A 13 24.60 -22.03 7.71
CA VAL A 13 24.91 -20.59 7.72
C VAL A 13 23.88 -19.82 6.89
N LEU A 14 23.63 -20.22 5.64
CA LEU A 14 22.63 -19.54 4.81
C LEU A 14 21.24 -19.55 5.45
N CYS A 15 20.80 -20.68 6.00
CA CYS A 15 19.51 -20.78 6.69
C CYS A 15 19.42 -19.87 7.93
N ALA A 16 20.48 -19.77 8.73
CA ALA A 16 20.54 -18.89 9.89
C ALA A 16 20.49 -17.39 9.50
N HIS A 17 20.92 -17.06 8.28
CA HIS A 17 20.97 -15.68 7.75
C HIS A 17 19.86 -15.38 6.72
N GLY A 18 18.74 -16.10 6.78
CA GLY A 18 17.55 -15.81 5.96
C GLY A 18 17.63 -16.31 4.51
N GLY A 19 18.45 -17.33 4.26
CA GLY A 19 18.49 -18.11 3.03
C GLY A 19 19.34 -17.54 1.90
N ARG A 20 19.99 -16.38 2.10
CA ARG A 20 20.84 -15.75 1.07
C ARG A 20 21.94 -14.88 1.69
N MET A 21 23.06 -14.77 1.01
CA MET A 21 24.25 -14.04 1.48
C MET A 21 25.14 -13.69 0.29
N PHE A 22 25.92 -12.60 0.35
CA PHE A 22 26.94 -12.38 -0.68
C PHE A 22 28.11 -13.33 -0.48
N LEU A 23 28.80 -13.68 -1.57
CA LEU A 23 29.91 -14.63 -1.54
C LEU A 23 31.04 -14.17 -0.58
N GLN A 24 31.29 -12.86 -0.53
CA GLN A 24 32.29 -12.26 0.35
C GLN A 24 31.97 -12.42 1.84
N ASP A 25 30.69 -12.39 2.22
CA ASP A 25 30.27 -12.52 3.62
C ASP A 25 30.24 -13.98 4.03
N LEU A 26 29.78 -14.84 3.12
CA LEU A 26 29.77 -16.28 3.32
C LEU A 26 31.19 -16.78 3.57
N ARG A 27 32.17 -16.20 2.87
CA ARG A 27 33.60 -16.42 3.12
C ARG A 27 34.01 -16.04 4.55
N GLY A 28 33.41 -15.02 5.16
CA GLY A 28 33.69 -14.65 6.56
C GLY A 28 33.31 -15.74 7.58
N HIS A 29 32.46 -16.70 7.19
CA HIS A 29 32.03 -17.81 8.04
C HIS A 29 32.79 -19.11 7.79
N VAL A 30 33.71 -19.14 6.82
CA VAL A 30 34.48 -20.35 6.46
C VAL A 30 35.95 -20.03 6.27
N GLU A 31 36.83 -20.93 6.70
CA GLU A 31 38.28 -20.83 6.46
C GLU A 31 38.65 -21.27 5.03
N LEU A 32 37.94 -20.74 4.02
CA LEU A 32 38.16 -21.03 2.61
C LEU A 32 38.53 -19.75 1.85
N SER A 33 39.41 -19.89 0.86
CA SER A 33 39.60 -18.81 -0.11
C SER A 33 38.33 -18.62 -0.94
N GLU A 34 38.11 -17.42 -1.45
CA GLU A 34 36.92 -17.10 -2.25
C GLU A 34 36.80 -17.97 -3.51
N ALA A 35 37.93 -18.25 -4.16
CA ALA A 35 37.99 -19.16 -5.30
C ALA A 35 37.56 -20.58 -4.92
N ARG A 36 38.02 -21.10 -3.77
CA ARG A 36 37.68 -22.44 -3.30
C ARG A 36 36.22 -22.54 -2.85
N LEU A 37 35.71 -21.51 -2.16
CA LEU A 37 34.30 -21.40 -1.81
C LEU A 37 33.41 -21.38 -3.07
N GLY A 38 33.78 -20.55 -4.06
CA GLY A 38 33.10 -20.49 -5.34
C GLY A 38 33.09 -21.85 -6.06
N GLN A 39 34.20 -22.59 -6.03
CA GLN A 39 34.29 -23.93 -6.60
C GLN A 39 33.37 -24.92 -5.87
N VAL A 40 33.35 -24.92 -4.53
CA VAL A 40 32.47 -25.78 -3.73
C VAL A 40 30.99 -25.52 -4.05
N LEU A 41 30.59 -24.25 -4.12
CA LEU A 41 29.22 -23.85 -4.45
C LEU A 41 28.82 -24.28 -5.86
N ARG A 42 29.69 -24.06 -6.86
CA ARG A 42 29.45 -24.50 -8.25
C ARG A 42 29.36 -26.03 -8.36
N GLN A 43 30.22 -26.77 -7.64
CA GLN A 43 30.19 -28.24 -7.61
C GLN A 43 28.96 -28.82 -6.93
N ALA A 44 28.41 -28.13 -5.93
CA ALA A 44 27.17 -28.52 -5.26
C ALA A 44 25.92 -28.31 -6.15
N GLY A 45 26.03 -27.46 -7.16
CA GLY A 45 25.00 -27.26 -8.18
C GLY A 45 23.88 -26.29 -7.77
N PRO A 46 23.14 -25.74 -8.76
CA PRO A 46 22.10 -24.73 -8.54
C PRO A 46 20.90 -25.25 -7.74
N ASP A 47 20.64 -26.57 -7.76
CA ASP A 47 19.60 -27.22 -6.96
C ASP A 47 19.85 -27.12 -5.45
N ARG A 48 21.11 -26.86 -5.06
CA ARG A 48 21.51 -26.71 -3.66
C ARG A 48 21.95 -25.29 -3.32
N PHE A 49 22.74 -24.65 -4.18
CA PHE A 49 23.17 -23.25 -4.01
C PHE A 49 23.11 -22.51 -5.34
N LEU A 50 22.24 -21.51 -5.41
CA LEU A 50 22.15 -20.63 -6.58
C LEU A 50 23.14 -19.47 -6.44
N LEU A 51 24.15 -19.43 -7.31
CA LEU A 51 25.05 -18.29 -7.49
C LEU A 51 24.44 -17.36 -8.53
N GLN A 52 23.98 -16.19 -8.09
CA GLN A 52 23.48 -15.14 -8.97
C GLN A 52 24.39 -13.93 -8.87
N GLU A 53 24.93 -13.49 -10.00
CA GLU A 53 25.54 -12.17 -10.11
C GLU A 53 24.43 -11.14 -9.97
N VAL A 54 24.43 -10.44 -8.85
CA VAL A 54 23.54 -9.31 -8.62
C VAL A 54 24.29 -8.09 -9.10
N GLU A 55 24.03 -7.68 -10.34
CA GLU A 55 24.29 -6.30 -10.71
C GLU A 55 23.44 -5.46 -9.75
N ARG A 56 24.11 -4.71 -8.86
CA ARG A 56 23.45 -3.62 -8.16
C ARG A 56 23.07 -2.65 -9.26
N GLY A 57 21.85 -2.78 -9.78
CA GLY A 57 21.34 -1.90 -10.81
C GLY A 57 21.53 -0.48 -10.32
N GLU A 58 22.49 0.23 -10.90
CA GLU A 58 22.66 1.64 -10.67
C GLU A 58 21.42 2.30 -11.27
N CYS A 59 20.41 2.59 -10.46
CA CYS A 59 19.33 3.46 -10.90
C CYS A 59 19.96 4.84 -11.06
N GLN A 60 20.39 5.15 -12.28
CA GLN A 60 20.88 6.47 -12.61
C GLN A 60 19.67 7.36 -12.89
N ALA A 61 19.49 8.38 -12.05
CA ALA A 61 18.48 9.43 -12.18
C ALA A 61 17.00 8.99 -12.08
N CYS A 62 16.60 8.41 -10.94
CA CYS A 62 15.19 8.24 -10.61
C CYS A 62 14.78 9.05 -9.36
N ASP A 63 13.54 9.55 -9.36
CA ASP A 63 12.97 10.40 -8.30
C ASP A 63 12.43 9.60 -7.09
N GLN A 64 13.03 8.44 -6.79
CA GLN A 64 12.59 7.58 -5.70
C GLN A 64 13.73 7.29 -4.72
N LEU A 65 13.38 7.14 -3.43
CA LEU A 65 14.34 6.77 -2.40
C LEU A 65 14.76 5.30 -2.55
N HIS A 66 16.06 5.05 -2.63
CA HIS A 66 16.64 3.71 -2.59
C HIS A 66 17.06 3.36 -1.17
N LEU A 67 16.27 2.51 -0.55
CA LEU A 67 16.50 2.09 0.82
C LEU A 67 15.91 0.70 1.08
N CYS A 68 16.43 0.05 2.11
CA CYS A 68 15.87 -1.18 2.63
C CYS A 68 14.61 -0.85 3.44
N ARG A 69 13.44 -1.12 2.85
CA ARG A 69 12.14 -1.02 3.57
C ARG A 69 12.17 -1.72 4.92
N ARG A 70 12.76 -2.92 5.00
CA ARG A 70 12.84 -3.69 6.26
C ARG A 70 13.71 -2.98 7.31
N HIS A 71 14.79 -2.33 6.89
CA HIS A 71 15.63 -1.52 7.78
C HIS A 71 14.87 -0.31 8.32
N MET A 72 14.12 0.40 7.45
CA MET A 72 13.28 1.53 7.87
C MET A 72 12.22 1.15 8.91
N LEU A 73 11.74 -0.10 8.87
CA LEU A 73 10.81 -0.66 9.84
C LEU A 73 11.51 -1.32 11.04
N GLY A 74 12.84 -1.31 11.09
CA GLY A 74 13.63 -1.92 12.16
C GLY A 74 13.64 -3.47 12.15
N LYS A 75 13.28 -4.09 11.04
CA LYS A 75 13.08 -5.55 10.87
C LYS A 75 14.07 -6.21 9.92
N CYS A 76 15.11 -5.49 9.47
CA CYS A 76 16.13 -6.13 8.66
C CYS A 76 16.93 -7.09 9.55
N PRO A 77 17.00 -8.40 9.25
CA PRO A 77 17.75 -9.35 10.08
C PRO A 77 19.25 -9.04 10.12
N ASN A 78 19.72 -8.25 9.17
CA ASN A 78 21.12 -7.91 8.96
C ASN A 78 21.41 -6.49 9.47
N ARG A 79 20.88 -6.13 10.66
CA ARG A 79 20.99 -4.77 11.23
C ARG A 79 22.43 -4.28 11.28
N ASP A 80 23.37 -5.17 11.58
CA ASP A 80 24.77 -4.83 11.85
C ASP A 80 25.74 -5.32 10.77
N CYS A 81 25.24 -5.99 9.73
CA CYS A 81 26.07 -6.53 8.67
C CYS A 81 25.58 -6.01 7.31
N TRP A 82 26.18 -4.90 6.87
CA TRP A 82 26.01 -4.29 5.54
C TRP A 82 26.08 -5.31 4.40
N SER A 83 26.81 -6.37 4.67
CA SER A 83 27.34 -7.26 3.69
C SER A 83 26.25 -8.20 3.13
N THR A 84 25.24 -8.59 3.92
CA THR A 84 24.18 -9.54 3.48
C THR A 84 22.89 -8.89 2.95
N CYS A 85 22.67 -7.59 3.16
CA CYS A 85 21.51 -6.88 2.61
C CYS A 85 21.85 -6.23 1.26
N THR A 86 21.12 -6.58 0.21
CA THR A 86 21.32 -6.02 -1.13
C THR A 86 20.79 -4.58 -1.28
N LEU A 87 20.07 -4.05 -0.29
CA LEU A 87 19.44 -2.73 -0.31
C LEU A 87 20.12 -1.79 0.69
N SER A 88 20.25 -0.50 0.36
CA SER A 88 20.90 0.49 1.22
C SER A 88 20.23 0.61 2.60
N HIS A 89 21.02 0.59 3.67
CA HIS A 89 20.56 0.94 5.02
C HIS A 89 20.80 2.41 5.35
N ASP A 90 21.55 3.11 4.51
CA ASP A 90 21.73 4.55 4.59
C ASP A 90 20.66 5.25 3.73
N ILE A 91 19.86 6.12 4.34
CA ILE A 91 18.87 6.94 3.64
C ILE A 91 19.52 8.18 3.01
N HIS A 92 20.70 8.59 3.44
CA HIS A 92 21.43 9.77 2.98
C HIS A 92 22.53 9.42 1.96
N THR A 93 22.34 8.37 1.16
CA THR A 93 23.21 8.11 0.00
C THR A 93 23.20 9.29 -0.98
N PRO A 94 24.25 9.49 -1.80
CA PRO A 94 24.29 10.59 -2.77
C PRO A 94 23.05 10.65 -3.69
N VAL A 95 22.55 9.50 -4.15
CA VAL A 95 21.33 9.40 -4.98
C VAL A 95 20.10 9.88 -4.20
N ASN A 96 19.92 9.42 -2.95
CA ASN A 96 18.79 9.81 -2.13
C ASN A 96 18.85 11.28 -1.71
N ILE A 97 20.03 11.84 -1.47
CA ILE A 97 20.19 13.26 -1.14
C ILE A 97 19.59 14.13 -2.25
N GLN A 98 19.79 13.76 -3.52
CA GLN A 98 19.20 14.50 -4.63
C GLN A 98 17.67 14.43 -4.61
N VAL A 99 17.10 13.24 -4.37
CA VAL A 99 15.64 13.06 -4.22
C VAL A 99 15.11 13.89 -3.04
N LEU A 100 15.76 13.83 -1.88
CA LEU A 100 15.38 14.59 -0.70
C LEU A 100 15.42 16.11 -0.96
N LYS A 101 16.43 16.60 -1.70
CA LYS A 101 16.49 18.01 -2.12
C LYS A 101 15.32 18.39 -3.04
N ASN A 102 15.05 17.57 -4.07
CA ASN A 102 13.95 17.82 -5.01
C ASN A 102 12.57 17.89 -4.32
N HIS A 103 12.41 17.15 -3.21
CA HIS A 103 11.18 17.15 -2.42
C HIS A 103 11.18 18.12 -1.22
N GLY A 104 12.21 18.95 -1.05
CA GLY A 104 12.30 19.90 0.07
C GLY A 104 12.48 19.24 1.44
N LEU A 105 13.02 18.02 1.48
CA LEU A 105 13.22 17.20 2.69
C LEU A 105 14.70 17.14 3.13
N PHE A 106 15.56 17.93 2.48
CA PHE A 106 16.98 18.01 2.84
C PHE A 106 17.16 18.57 4.27
N GLY A 107 18.08 17.98 5.03
CA GLY A 107 18.35 18.36 6.42
C GLY A 107 17.58 17.57 7.48
N LEU A 108 16.60 16.76 7.09
CA LEU A 108 15.96 15.81 8.01
C LEU A 108 16.89 14.63 8.29
N ASN A 109 17.00 14.25 9.57
CA ASN A 109 17.73 13.05 9.98
C ASN A 109 16.91 11.76 9.72
N GLU A 110 17.56 10.60 9.85
CA GLU A 110 16.92 9.31 9.57
C GLU A 110 15.67 9.06 10.43
N ALA A 111 15.70 9.43 11.72
CA ALA A 111 14.56 9.25 12.61
C ALA A 111 13.36 10.11 12.20
N GLN A 112 13.60 11.36 11.79
CA GLN A 112 12.57 12.26 11.26
C GLN A 112 12.02 11.74 9.93
N LEU A 113 12.88 11.27 9.03
CA LEU A 113 12.47 10.68 7.76
C LEU A 113 11.65 9.39 7.94
N ARG A 114 11.99 8.53 8.92
CA ARG A 114 11.19 7.35 9.26
C ARG A 114 9.76 7.70 9.63
N ILE A 115 9.55 8.73 10.46
CA ILE A 115 8.22 9.24 10.83
C ILE A 115 7.50 9.76 9.59
N LEU A 116 8.16 10.64 8.82
CA LEU A 116 7.58 11.28 7.64
C LEU A 116 7.17 10.27 6.56
N LEU A 117 8.01 9.28 6.31
CA LEU A 117 7.75 8.25 5.30
C LEU A 117 6.66 7.30 5.78
N LEU A 118 6.67 6.85 7.05
CA LEU A 118 5.64 5.94 7.55
C LEU A 118 4.22 6.54 7.49
N GLN A 119 4.08 7.86 7.69
CA GLN A 119 2.78 8.52 7.59
C GLN A 119 2.32 8.84 6.15
N ASN A 120 3.20 8.70 5.15
CA ASN A 120 2.89 9.07 3.75
C ASN A 120 3.02 7.93 2.73
N ASP A 121 3.85 6.94 3.00
CA ASP A 121 4.17 5.84 2.08
C ASP A 121 3.45 4.54 2.49
N PRO A 122 2.47 4.07 1.70
CA PRO A 122 1.77 2.81 1.95
C PRO A 122 2.72 1.60 1.94
N CYS A 123 3.86 1.71 1.26
CA CYS A 123 4.92 0.72 1.27
C CYS A 123 5.72 0.72 2.58
N LEU A 124 5.28 1.37 3.65
CA LEU A 124 5.84 1.15 4.99
C LEU A 124 4.82 0.56 5.97
N LEU A 125 3.56 0.40 5.55
CA LEU A 125 2.55 -0.26 6.36
C LEU A 125 2.67 -1.80 6.31
N PRO A 126 2.04 -2.51 7.27
CA PRO A 126 1.86 -3.95 7.19
C PRO A 126 1.14 -4.38 5.90
N GLU A 127 1.37 -5.62 5.49
CA GLU A 127 0.78 -6.14 4.26
C GLU A 127 -0.76 -6.17 4.33
N VAL A 128 -1.41 -5.68 3.28
CA VAL A 128 -2.86 -5.76 3.12
C VAL A 128 -3.25 -7.15 2.59
N CYS A 129 -4.24 -7.78 3.22
CA CYS A 129 -4.75 -9.07 2.80
C CYS A 129 -5.46 -8.95 1.43
N LEU A 130 -4.88 -9.55 0.40
CA LEU A 130 -5.46 -9.53 -0.95
C LEU A 130 -6.73 -10.36 -1.05
N LEU A 131 -6.84 -11.45 -0.27
CA LEU A 131 -8.03 -12.31 -0.24
C LEU A 131 -9.22 -11.60 0.39
N TYR A 132 -8.99 -10.83 1.45
CA TYR A 132 -9.99 -9.92 2.02
C TYR A 132 -10.49 -8.90 0.99
N ASN A 133 -9.62 -8.47 0.06
CA ASN A 133 -9.95 -7.53 -1.00
C ASN A 133 -10.66 -8.17 -2.22
N LYS A 134 -11.02 -9.46 -2.18
CA LYS A 134 -11.80 -10.16 -3.24
C LYS A 134 -13.16 -10.67 -2.74
N GLY A 135 -14.16 -10.72 -3.62
CA GLY A 135 -15.52 -11.22 -3.31
C GLY A 135 -16.37 -10.24 -2.50
N GLU A 136 -17.67 -10.50 -2.32
CA GLU A 136 -18.64 -9.58 -1.70
C GLU A 136 -18.87 -9.80 -0.20
N ALA A 137 -18.44 -10.95 0.32
CA ALA A 137 -18.61 -11.31 1.73
C ALA A 137 -17.81 -10.39 2.67
N LEU A 138 -18.20 -10.35 3.95
CA LEU A 138 -17.58 -9.52 4.99
C LEU A 138 -16.06 -9.65 5.07
N TYR A 139 -15.53 -10.88 4.94
CA TYR A 139 -14.09 -11.18 4.95
C TYR A 139 -13.52 -11.46 3.55
N GLY A 140 -14.29 -11.16 2.51
CA GLY A 140 -13.94 -11.55 1.15
C GLY A 140 -13.70 -13.06 1.04
N TYR A 141 -12.59 -13.44 0.41
CA TYR A 141 -12.12 -14.83 0.33
C TYR A 141 -11.12 -15.21 1.42
N CYS A 142 -10.93 -14.39 2.46
CA CYS A 142 -10.02 -14.70 3.54
C CYS A 142 -10.66 -15.68 4.54
N ASN A 143 -10.23 -16.93 4.51
CA ASN A 143 -10.70 -17.97 5.44
C ASN A 143 -10.19 -17.80 6.87
N LEU A 144 -9.11 -17.04 7.07
CA LEU A 144 -8.51 -16.80 8.39
C LEU A 144 -9.28 -15.78 9.22
N LYS A 145 -10.15 -14.96 8.60
CA LYS A 145 -10.99 -13.95 9.27
C LYS A 145 -10.17 -13.13 10.27
N ASP A 146 -10.60 -13.01 11.52
CA ASP A 146 -9.93 -12.23 12.56
C ASP A 146 -8.56 -12.79 13.00
N LYS A 147 -8.24 -14.04 12.61
CA LYS A 147 -6.93 -14.66 12.85
C LYS A 147 -5.92 -14.36 11.74
N CYS A 148 -6.29 -13.59 10.72
CA CYS A 148 -5.36 -13.22 9.66
C CYS A 148 -4.27 -12.27 10.19
N SER A 149 -3.01 -12.56 9.87
CA SER A 149 -1.86 -11.72 10.22
C SER A 149 -1.62 -10.56 9.24
N LYS A 150 -2.55 -10.31 8.32
CA LYS A 150 -2.49 -9.24 7.32
C LYS A 150 -3.65 -8.27 7.53
N PHE A 151 -3.49 -7.03 7.10
CA PHE A 151 -4.52 -6.01 7.25
C PHE A 151 -5.76 -6.29 6.40
N HIS A 152 -6.90 -6.39 7.07
CA HIS A 152 -8.23 -6.40 6.47
C HIS A 152 -8.74 -4.98 6.25
N VAL A 153 -8.12 -4.29 5.29
CA VAL A 153 -8.48 -2.93 4.87
C VAL A 153 -8.56 -2.85 3.34
N CYS A 154 -9.25 -1.85 2.83
CA CYS A 154 -9.36 -1.58 1.40
C CYS A 154 -7.99 -1.24 0.82
N LYS A 155 -7.50 -2.10 -0.09
CA LYS A 155 -6.21 -1.90 -0.78
C LYS A 155 -6.18 -0.57 -1.54
N SER A 156 -7.27 -0.23 -2.24
CA SER A 156 -7.37 1.01 -3.01
C SER A 156 -7.38 2.23 -2.10
N PHE A 157 -7.98 2.15 -0.90
CA PHE A 157 -7.97 3.26 0.06
C PHE A 157 -6.56 3.54 0.56
N VAL A 158 -5.83 2.48 0.95
CA VAL A 158 -4.44 2.58 1.40
C VAL A 158 -3.53 3.18 0.33
N ARG A 159 -3.84 2.96 -0.96
CA ARG A 159 -3.12 3.58 -2.09
C ARG A 159 -3.60 4.99 -2.46
N GLY A 160 -4.67 5.49 -1.86
CA GLY A 160 -5.30 6.75 -2.25
C GLY A 160 -6.11 6.69 -3.55
N GLU A 161 -6.46 5.49 -4.01
CA GLU A 161 -7.10 5.21 -5.29
C GLU A 161 -8.57 4.73 -5.15
N CYS A 162 -9.11 4.66 -3.92
CA CYS A 162 -10.50 4.24 -3.71
C CYS A 162 -11.48 5.30 -4.21
N ARG A 163 -12.25 4.96 -5.25
CA ARG A 163 -13.26 5.82 -5.88
C ARG A 163 -14.70 5.49 -5.43
N LEU A 164 -14.87 4.63 -4.43
CA LEU A 164 -16.19 4.21 -3.96
C LEU A 164 -16.61 5.03 -2.73
N GLN A 165 -17.68 5.82 -2.87
CA GLN A 165 -18.24 6.62 -1.78
C GLN A 165 -18.69 5.73 -0.61
N LYS A 166 -19.34 4.61 -0.93
CA LYS A 166 -19.77 3.58 0.02
C LYS A 166 -18.94 2.32 -0.21
N CYS A 167 -17.66 2.37 0.14
CA CYS A 167 -16.78 1.21 -0.01
C CYS A 167 -17.23 0.08 0.92
N LYS A 168 -17.33 -1.13 0.38
CA LYS A 168 -17.67 -2.34 1.15
C LYS A 168 -16.50 -2.86 1.99
N ARG A 169 -15.29 -2.34 1.80
CA ARG A 169 -14.09 -2.71 2.55
C ARG A 169 -13.74 -1.64 3.56
N SER A 170 -13.20 -2.07 4.69
CA SER A 170 -12.84 -1.18 5.79
C SER A 170 -11.79 -0.16 5.35
N HIS A 171 -12.02 1.11 5.67
CA HIS A 171 -11.03 2.19 5.55
C HIS A 171 -10.33 2.47 6.89
N GLN A 172 -10.53 1.61 7.89
CA GLN A 172 -10.03 1.81 9.25
C GLN A 172 -8.76 0.98 9.52
N LEU A 173 -7.62 1.66 9.47
CA LEU A 173 -6.29 1.13 9.81
C LEU A 173 -6.09 1.01 11.32
N ILE A 174 -6.80 1.81 12.11
CA ILE A 174 -6.70 1.85 13.58
C ILE A 174 -7.98 1.25 14.18
N HIS A 175 -7.95 -0.05 14.49
CA HIS A 175 -8.98 -0.77 15.23
C HIS A 175 -8.33 -1.83 16.14
N ALA A 176 -9.07 -2.43 17.06
CA ALA A 176 -8.52 -3.31 18.11
C ALA A 176 -7.57 -4.41 17.58
N THR A 177 -7.98 -5.17 16.57
CA THR A 177 -7.15 -6.24 15.98
C THR A 177 -5.93 -5.69 15.23
N ALA A 178 -6.08 -4.57 14.51
CA ALA A 178 -4.97 -3.91 13.83
C ALA A 178 -3.95 -3.30 14.81
N LEU A 179 -4.39 -2.76 15.96
CA LEU A 179 -3.48 -2.21 16.97
C LEU A 179 -2.53 -3.28 17.51
N LYS A 180 -3.03 -4.47 17.81
CA LYS A 180 -2.19 -5.59 18.21
C LYS A 180 -1.15 -5.92 17.14
N LEU A 181 -1.58 -6.03 15.88
CA LEU A 181 -0.67 -6.28 14.76
C LEU A 181 0.39 -5.19 14.61
N LEU A 182 0.01 -3.91 14.75
CA LEU A 182 0.93 -2.77 14.67
C LEU A 182 1.97 -2.79 15.80
N GLN A 183 1.53 -3.13 17.03
CA GLN A 183 2.39 -3.25 18.20
C GLN A 183 3.34 -4.44 18.08
N ASP A 184 2.84 -5.62 17.71
CA ASP A 184 3.65 -6.82 17.46
C ASP A 184 4.70 -6.56 16.36
N GLN A 185 4.39 -5.63 15.44
CA GLN A 185 5.27 -5.20 14.37
C GLN A 185 6.17 -4.01 14.71
N GLY A 186 6.15 -3.50 15.95
CA GLY A 186 7.02 -2.42 16.42
C GLY A 186 6.83 -1.09 15.69
N LEU A 187 5.66 -0.84 15.10
CA LEU A 187 5.40 0.37 14.33
C LEU A 187 5.09 1.57 15.24
N ASN A 188 5.50 2.76 14.80
CA ASN A 188 5.15 4.00 15.46
C ASN A 188 3.65 4.30 15.27
N ILE A 189 2.84 3.97 16.28
CA ILE A 189 1.38 4.11 16.24
C ILE A 189 0.93 5.54 15.87
N PRO A 190 1.52 6.62 16.43
CA PRO A 190 1.16 7.99 16.01
C PRO A 190 1.33 8.21 14.50
N SER A 191 2.39 7.70 13.88
CA SER A 191 2.60 7.82 12.42
C SER A 191 1.52 7.08 11.63
N VAL A 192 1.04 5.92 12.10
CA VAL A 192 -0.06 5.18 11.44
C VAL A 192 -1.40 5.89 11.63
N VAL A 193 -1.63 6.54 12.78
CA VAL A 193 -2.79 7.42 12.99
C VAL A 193 -2.73 8.60 12.02
N ASN A 194 -1.57 9.24 11.85
CA ASN A 194 -1.39 10.29 10.86
C ASN A 194 -1.65 9.79 9.44
N PHE A 195 -1.17 8.59 9.08
CA PHE A 195 -1.46 7.95 7.80
C PHE A 195 -2.97 7.79 7.59
N GLN A 196 -3.72 7.33 8.60
CA GLN A 196 -5.17 7.21 8.53
C GLN A 196 -5.82 8.56 8.24
N ILE A 197 -5.43 9.62 8.97
CA ILE A 197 -5.96 10.97 8.79
C ILE A 197 -5.69 11.48 7.37
N ILE A 198 -4.44 11.37 6.91
CA ILE A 198 -4.00 11.79 5.56
C ILE A 198 -4.77 11.02 4.49
N SER A 199 -4.93 9.71 4.66
CA SER A 199 -5.65 8.85 3.71
C SER A 199 -7.14 9.18 3.65
N THR A 200 -7.77 9.43 4.80
CA THR A 200 -9.16 9.90 4.85
C THR A 200 -9.32 11.23 4.13
N TYR A 201 -8.42 12.20 4.37
CA TYR A 201 -8.44 13.48 3.67
C TYR A 201 -8.27 13.32 2.15
N LYS A 202 -7.29 12.53 1.71
CA LYS A 202 -7.05 12.24 0.27
C LYS A 202 -8.28 11.60 -0.37
N HIS A 203 -8.91 10.65 0.31
CA HIS A 203 -10.12 9.98 -0.16
C HIS A 203 -11.28 10.96 -0.32
N MET A 204 -11.54 11.82 0.68
CA MET A 204 -12.57 12.86 0.59
C MET A 204 -12.29 13.86 -0.54
N LYS A 205 -11.03 14.27 -0.71
CA LYS A 205 -10.61 15.20 -1.78
C LYS A 205 -10.82 14.58 -3.17
N LEU A 206 -10.42 13.31 -3.36
CA LEU A 206 -10.64 12.58 -4.60
C LEU A 206 -12.13 12.53 -4.96
N HIS A 207 -12.98 12.26 -3.98
CA HIS A 207 -14.42 12.20 -4.17
C HIS A 207 -15.04 13.54 -4.57
N LYS A 208 -14.66 14.64 -3.91
CA LYS A 208 -15.08 15.98 -4.32
C LYS A 208 -14.65 16.31 -5.77
N MET A 209 -13.46 15.88 -6.17
CA MET A 209 -12.97 16.09 -7.54
C MET A 209 -13.78 15.28 -8.57
N LEU A 210 -14.18 14.05 -8.24
CA LEU A 210 -14.98 13.21 -9.11
C LEU A 210 -16.41 13.75 -9.26
N GLU A 211 -17.05 14.15 -8.15
CA GLU A 211 -18.38 14.78 -8.17
C GLU A 211 -18.42 16.05 -9.01
N ASN A 212 -17.40 16.91 -8.89
CA ASN A 212 -17.29 18.12 -9.70
C ASN A 212 -17.12 17.82 -11.20
N LYS A 213 -16.41 16.73 -11.54
CA LYS A 213 -16.21 16.30 -12.93
C LYS A 213 -17.51 15.77 -13.53
N ASP A 214 -18.27 14.98 -12.78
CA ASP A 214 -19.56 14.45 -13.23
C ASP A 214 -20.59 15.57 -13.44
N ASN A 215 -20.58 16.59 -12.57
CA ASN A 215 -21.44 17.77 -12.71
C ASN A 215 -21.04 18.63 -13.94
N SER A 216 -19.74 18.80 -14.20
CA SER A 216 -19.25 19.58 -15.35
C SER A 216 -19.56 18.90 -16.68
N ALA A 217 -19.37 17.57 -16.76
CA ALA A 217 -19.70 16.79 -17.95
C ALA A 217 -21.22 16.76 -18.25
N SER A 218 -22.04 16.80 -17.20
CA SER A 218 -23.51 16.86 -17.34
C SER A 218 -24.00 18.24 -17.82
N ALA A 219 -23.27 19.32 -17.49
CA ALA A 219 -23.58 20.67 -17.96
C ALA A 219 -23.25 20.86 -19.46
N GLU A 220 -22.18 20.24 -19.95
CA GLU A 220 -21.78 20.31 -21.37
C GLU A 220 -22.70 19.50 -22.31
N HIS A 221 -23.40 18.48 -21.80
CA HIS A 221 -24.40 17.73 -22.58
C HIS A 221 -25.78 18.42 -22.67
N SER A 222 -25.99 19.53 -21.95
CA SER A 222 -27.27 20.24 -21.92
C SER A 222 -27.37 21.41 -22.92
N GLN A 223 -26.33 21.67 -23.71
CA GLN A 223 -26.36 22.70 -24.77
C GLN A 223 -26.48 22.04 -26.16
N GLY A 224 -27.73 21.77 -26.57
CA GLY A 224 -28.15 21.47 -27.94
C GLY A 224 -29.24 22.45 -28.38
N PRO A 225 -29.41 22.73 -29.69
CA PRO A 225 -29.53 24.08 -30.23
C PRO A 225 -30.86 24.78 -29.95
N GLU A 226 -30.76 26.07 -29.65
CA GLU A 226 -31.89 27.00 -29.55
C GLU A 226 -32.64 27.07 -30.89
N LYS A 227 -33.90 26.64 -30.91
CA LYS A 227 -34.84 26.95 -31.99
C LYS A 227 -35.40 28.36 -31.76
N GLN A 228 -35.01 29.28 -32.65
CA GLN A 228 -35.64 30.58 -32.84
C GLN A 228 -37.14 30.42 -33.11
N GLY A 229 -37.96 31.13 -32.34
CA GLY A 229 -39.39 31.26 -32.59
C GLY A 229 -39.70 32.46 -33.49
N VAL A 230 -40.76 32.34 -34.32
CA VAL A 230 -41.56 33.46 -34.83
C VAL A 230 -43.02 32.99 -35.07
N HIS A 231 -43.91 33.57 -34.27
CA HIS A 231 -45.34 33.96 -34.46
C HIS A 231 -46.33 33.24 -35.39
N GLY A 232 -47.56 33.07 -34.88
CA GLY A 232 -48.82 32.95 -35.64
C GLY A 232 -50.05 32.79 -34.72
N ALA A 233 -51.03 33.68 -34.85
CA ALA A 233 -52.18 33.92 -33.96
C ALA A 233 -53.42 33.01 -34.18
N GLY A 234 -54.36 32.98 -33.22
CA GLY A 234 -55.77 32.63 -33.50
C GLY A 234 -56.60 31.98 -32.39
N ALA A 235 -57.33 32.80 -31.63
CA ALA A 235 -58.73 32.69 -31.15
C ALA A 235 -59.32 31.44 -30.42
N ALA A 236 -60.02 31.79 -29.32
CA ALA A 236 -61.36 31.36 -28.87
C ALA A 236 -61.56 30.23 -27.82
N GLU A 237 -62.08 30.71 -26.67
CA GLU A 237 -63.19 30.19 -25.83
C GLU A 237 -63.03 29.12 -24.74
N ALA A 238 -63.77 29.42 -23.66
CA ALA A 238 -64.39 28.60 -22.61
C ALA A 238 -63.56 28.13 -21.39
N SER A 239 -63.76 28.85 -20.27
CA SER A 239 -63.80 28.34 -18.88
C SER A 239 -65.02 27.41 -18.68
N PRO A 240 -65.15 26.55 -17.61
CA PRO A 240 -64.85 26.92 -16.21
C PRO A 240 -64.48 25.82 -15.15
N LEU A 241 -63.86 26.29 -14.06
CA LEU A 241 -64.12 26.06 -12.60
C LEU A 241 -64.16 24.66 -11.90
N VAL A 242 -63.41 24.59 -10.76
CA VAL A 242 -63.54 23.83 -9.47
C VAL A 242 -63.39 22.28 -9.50
N SER A 243 -62.94 21.50 -8.50
CA SER A 243 -62.69 21.61 -7.04
C SER A 243 -61.73 20.51 -6.52
N VAL A 244 -61.04 20.76 -5.42
CA VAL A 244 -60.52 19.80 -4.39
C VAL A 244 -61.71 19.53 -3.40
N PRO A 245 -61.83 18.51 -2.49
CA PRO A 245 -60.77 17.82 -1.72
C PRO A 245 -61.04 16.39 -1.17
N ALA A 246 -60.10 15.93 -0.31
CA ALA A 246 -60.22 14.99 0.83
C ALA A 246 -60.43 13.49 0.55
N GLY A 247 -59.89 12.53 1.31
CA GLY A 247 -59.07 12.55 2.52
C GLY A 247 -59.00 11.14 3.15
N SER A 248 -58.13 10.99 4.17
CA SER A 248 -58.19 9.99 5.26
C SER A 248 -58.00 8.50 4.92
N ALA A 249 -57.41 7.63 5.75
CA ALA A 249 -56.71 7.72 7.02
C ALA A 249 -56.16 6.31 7.39
N LYS A 250 -55.38 6.27 8.49
CA LYS A 250 -55.15 5.15 9.43
C LYS A 250 -53.90 4.26 9.28
N LYS A 251 -52.86 4.67 10.02
CA LYS A 251 -52.01 3.84 10.92
C LYS A 251 -52.84 3.32 12.13
N PRO A 252 -52.31 2.58 13.12
CA PRO A 252 -51.08 1.75 13.23
C PRO A 252 -51.36 0.38 13.94
N CYS A 253 -50.33 -0.47 14.16
CA CYS A 253 -50.05 -1.01 15.50
C CYS A 253 -48.73 -1.78 15.59
N ALA A 254 -48.11 -1.67 16.76
CA ALA A 254 -46.89 -2.32 17.22
C ALA A 254 -47.21 -3.62 17.98
N GLY A 255 -46.19 -4.46 18.21
CA GLY A 255 -46.29 -5.56 19.17
C GLY A 255 -45.14 -6.57 19.12
N LYS A 256 -44.15 -6.36 19.99
CA LYS A 256 -43.09 -7.30 20.42
C LYS A 256 -43.68 -8.45 21.26
N PRO A 257 -42.91 -9.52 21.56
CA PRO A 257 -41.84 -9.51 22.57
C PRO A 257 -40.41 -9.41 22.02
#